data_AF-A0A914VW27-F1
#
_entry.id   AF-A0A914VW27-F1
#
_cell.length_a   1.000
_cell.length_b   1.000
_cell.length_c   1.000
_cell.angle_alpha   90.00
_cell.angle_beta   90.00
_cell.angle_gamma   90.00
#
_symmetry.space_group_name_H-M   'P 1'
#
loop_
_entity.id
_entity.type
_entity.pdbx_description
1 polymer ?
#
loop_
_entity_poly.entity_id
_entity_poly.type
_entity_poly.pdbx_seq_one_letter_code
_entity_poly.pdbx_strand_id
1 'polypeptide(L)'
;MAQLFRVTNHRDSSDCWTFTFLLPATIVSPNAPNDVISRELLYAGNRWRVHVSRREGTHLSPSLELLNSGEGLSCTLDYGFTLINQDSYTQNERFVDKQREFSDSKPRHGARTFIHLDDLNALAMCHPL
;
A
#
# COMPACT_ATOMS: atom_id res chain seq x y z
N MET A 1 1.64 6.57 -11.28
CA MET A 1 0.46 5.85 -10.75
C MET A 1 0.89 4.46 -10.34
N ALA A 2 0.31 3.87 -9.29
CA ALA A 2 0.58 2.48 -8.91
C ALA A 2 -0.20 1.55 -9.85
N GLN A 3 0.52 0.68 -10.58
CA GLN A 3 -0.08 -0.20 -11.57
C GLN A 3 -0.43 -1.53 -10.93
N LEU A 4 -1.71 -1.92 -10.98
CA LEU A 4 -2.14 -3.25 -10.55
C LEU A 4 -1.51 -4.30 -11.47
N PHE A 5 -0.73 -5.20 -10.88
CA PHE A 5 -0.02 -6.27 -11.57
C PHE A 5 -0.68 -7.62 -11.37
N ARG A 6 -1.12 -7.91 -10.14
CA ARG A 6 -1.74 -9.19 -9.80
C ARG A 6 -2.84 -9.03 -8.76
N VAL A 7 -3.88 -9.84 -8.90
CA VAL A 7 -4.88 -10.07 -7.86
C VAL A 7 -4.87 -11.56 -7.52
N THR A 8 -4.84 -11.89 -6.24
CA THR A 8 -4.88 -13.27 -5.76
C THR A 8 -5.91 -13.36 -4.65
N ASN A 9 -6.91 -14.20 -4.84
CA ASN A 9 -7.84 -14.56 -3.78
C ASN A 9 -7.33 -15.85 -3.12
N HIS A 10 -7.12 -15.77 -1.81
CA HIS A 10 -6.85 -16.92 -0.96
C HIS A 10 -8.19 -17.41 -0.44
N ARG A 11 -8.71 -18.49 -1.04
CA ARG A 11 -10.00 -19.11 -0.66
C ARG A 11 -9.89 -19.93 0.62
N ASP A 12 -9.28 -19.35 1.65
CA ASP A 12 -9.26 -19.91 2.99
C ASP A 12 -10.44 -19.40 3.82
N SER A 13 -10.49 -19.77 5.10
CA SER A 13 -11.55 -19.36 6.03
C SER A 13 -11.60 -17.85 6.29
N SER A 14 -10.63 -17.06 5.82
CA SER A 14 -10.53 -15.61 6.04
C SER A 14 -10.89 -14.76 4.82
N ASP A 15 -11.22 -15.35 3.67
CA ASP A 15 -11.52 -14.67 2.39
C ASP A 15 -10.56 -13.49 2.12
N CYS A 16 -9.26 -13.79 2.14
CA CYS A 16 -8.20 -12.81 2.01
C CYS A 16 -7.86 -12.53 0.54
N TRP A 17 -7.81 -11.25 0.18
CA TRP A 17 -7.42 -10.82 -1.16
C TRP A 17 -6.08 -10.09 -1.10
N THR A 18 -5.14 -10.52 -1.95
CA THR A 18 -3.87 -9.83 -2.16
C THR A 18 -3.89 -9.09 -3.48
N PHE A 19 -3.68 -7.78 -3.43
CA PHE A 19 -3.49 -6.92 -4.60
C PHE A 19 -2.02 -6.52 -4.68
N THR A 20 -1.34 -6.87 -5.78
CA THR A 20 0.07 -6.54 -6.01
C THR A 20 0.18 -5.40 -6.98
N PHE A 21 0.92 -4.36 -6.60
CA PHE A 21 1.14 -3.17 -7.42
C PHE A 21 2.61 -3.02 -7.78
N LEU A 22 2.88 -2.59 -9.01
CA LEU A 22 4.17 -2.08 -9.43
C LEU A 22 4.17 -0.56 -9.26
N LEU A 23 5.17 -0.07 -8.55
CA LEU A 23 5.39 1.36 -8.38
C LEU A 23 6.39 1.86 -9.45
N PRO A 24 6.22 3.08 -9.96
CA PRO A 24 7.21 3.68 -10.85
C PRO A 24 8.56 3.80 -10.14
N ALA A 25 9.67 3.47 -10.82
CA ALA A 25 11.01 3.65 -10.27
C ALA A 25 11.30 5.11 -9.90
N THR A 26 10.62 6.07 -10.53
CA THR A 26 10.75 7.49 -10.21
C THR A 26 10.27 7.84 -8.81
N ILE A 27 9.57 6.97 -8.09
CA ILE A 27 9.07 7.24 -6.73
C ILE A 27 10.19 7.49 -5.71
N VAL A 28 11.39 6.94 -5.95
CA VAL A 28 12.58 7.16 -5.11
C VAL A 28 13.39 8.38 -5.52
N SER A 29 13.09 8.98 -6.68
CA SER A 29 13.80 10.16 -7.17
C SER A 29 13.46 11.39 -6.31
N PRO A 30 14.42 12.31 -6.08
CA PRO A 30 14.16 13.55 -5.34
C PRO A 30 12.97 14.35 -5.89
N ASN A 31 12.81 14.37 -7.22
CA ASN A 31 11.76 15.10 -7.94
C ASN A 31 10.46 14.31 -8.15
N ALA A 32 10.31 13.14 -7.52
CA ALA A 32 9.09 12.35 -7.62
C ALA A 32 7.86 13.13 -7.13
N PRO A 33 6.66 12.89 -7.69
CA PRO A 33 5.44 13.32 -7.03
C PRO A 33 5.38 12.72 -5.62
N ASN A 34 4.86 13.50 -4.67
CA ASN A 34 4.78 13.07 -3.27
C ASN A 34 3.87 11.85 -3.12
N ASP A 35 2.83 11.72 -3.95
CA ASP A 35 1.86 10.64 -3.86
C ASP A 35 1.76 9.84 -5.15
N VAL A 36 1.81 8.51 -5.00
CA VAL A 36 1.48 7.55 -6.05
C VAL A 36 0.22 6.80 -5.65
N ILE A 37 -0.81 6.95 -6.45
CA ILE A 37 -2.15 6.42 -6.15
C ILE A 37 -2.45 5.24 -7.07
N SER A 38 -3.17 4.22 -6.57
CA SER A 38 -3.66 3.10 -7.38
C SER A 38 -4.96 3.44 -8.12
N ARG A 39 -5.37 2.57 -9.05
CA ARG A 39 -6.77 2.51 -9.47
C ARG A 39 -7.66 2.06 -8.29
N GLU A 40 -8.96 2.33 -8.40
CA GLU A 40 -9.95 1.82 -7.47
C GLU A 40 -9.98 0.28 -7.46
N LEU A 41 -10.13 -0.29 -6.27
CA LEU A 41 -10.21 -1.72 -6.01
C LEU A 41 -11.58 -2.04 -5.40
N LEU A 42 -12.12 -3.19 -5.73
CA LEU A 42 -13.34 -3.70 -5.10
C LEU A 42 -12.99 -4.85 -4.16
N TYR A 43 -13.40 -4.73 -2.91
CA TYR A 43 -13.27 -5.79 -1.92
C TYR A 43 -14.38 -5.69 -0.88
N ALA A 44 -15.02 -6.81 -0.55
CA ALA A 44 -16.13 -6.91 0.39
C ALA A 44 -17.27 -5.89 0.11
N GLY A 45 -17.60 -5.66 -1.17
CA GLY A 45 -18.62 -4.70 -1.59
C GLY A 45 -18.23 -3.22 -1.46
N ASN A 46 -17.01 -2.93 -1.01
CA ASN A 46 -16.49 -1.58 -0.83
C ASN A 46 -15.46 -1.20 -1.89
N ARG A 47 -15.33 0.10 -2.12
CA ARG A 47 -14.38 0.72 -3.05
C ARG A 47 -13.18 1.22 -2.27
N TRP A 48 -12.01 0.73 -2.63
CA TRP A 48 -10.76 1.02 -1.95
C TRP A 48 -9.74 1.64 -2.88
N ARG A 49 -8.77 2.34 -2.29
CA ARG A 49 -7.64 2.91 -3.02
C ARG A 49 -6.38 2.83 -2.18
N VAL A 50 -5.28 2.44 -2.83
CA VAL A 50 -3.95 2.45 -2.22
C VAL A 50 -3.25 3.74 -2.57
N HIS A 51 -2.71 4.40 -1.56
CA HIS A 51 -1.84 5.56 -1.69
C HIS A 51 -0.46 5.17 -1.19
N VAL A 52 0.58 5.58 -1.91
CA VAL A 52 1.96 5.49 -1.46
C VAL A 52 2.52 6.89 -1.45
N SER A 53 2.72 7.42 -0.25
CA SER A 53 3.11 8.81 -0.01
C SER A 53 4.55 8.91 0.45
N ARG A 54 5.29 9.89 -0.06
CA ARG A 54 6.56 10.35 0.51
C ARG A 54 6.26 11.25 1.69
N ARG A 55 6.47 10.74 2.89
CA ARG A 55 6.28 11.49 4.11
C ARG A 55 7.58 12.15 4.53
N GLU A 56 7.51 13.45 4.83
CA GLU A 56 8.63 14.25 5.35
C GLU A 56 9.91 14.13 4.50
N GLY A 57 9.74 13.82 3.20
CA GLY A 57 10.83 13.66 2.23
C GLY A 57 11.69 12.41 2.38
N THR A 58 11.53 11.62 3.45
CA THR A 58 12.48 10.56 3.85
C THR A 58 11.91 9.15 3.77
N HIS A 59 10.61 8.97 3.97
CA HIS A 59 9.98 7.65 4.03
C HIS A 59 8.89 7.49 2.97
N LEU A 60 8.80 6.30 2.38
CA LEU A 60 7.56 5.88 1.73
C LEU A 60 6.59 5.35 2.78
N SER A 61 5.32 5.66 2.60
CA SER A 61 4.24 5.38 3.54
C SER A 61 3.01 4.93 2.76
N PRO A 62 2.73 3.61 2.70
CA PRO A 62 1.51 3.11 2.09
C PRO A 62 0.32 3.32 3.03
N SER A 63 -0.82 3.68 2.45
CA SER A 63 -2.10 3.76 3.13
C SER A 63 -3.24 3.26 2.25
N LEU A 64 -4.27 2.74 2.90
CA LEU A 64 -5.50 2.25 2.30
C LEU A 64 -6.58 3.29 2.59
N GLU A 65 -7.39 3.60 1.59
CA GLU A 65 -8.51 4.54 1.70
C GLU A 65 -9.80 3.86 1.27
N LEU A 66 -10.85 4.01 2.08
CA LEU A 66 -12.23 3.67 1.76
C LEU A 66 -12.88 4.85 1.00
N LEU A 67 -13.40 4.60 -0.19
CA LEU A 67 -13.94 5.63 -1.07
C LEU A 67 -15.46 5.83 -0.97
N ASN A 68 -16.18 4.83 -0.46
CA ASN A 68 -17.65 4.79 -0.48
C ASN A 68 -18.26 4.68 0.92
N SER A 69 -17.69 5.36 1.92
CA SER A 69 -18.32 5.51 3.23
C SER A 69 -19.59 6.35 3.10
N GLY A 70 -20.76 5.71 3.02
CA GLY A 70 -22.02 6.41 3.25
C GLY A 70 -22.07 6.97 4.67
N GLU A 71 -22.82 8.05 4.87
CA GLU A 71 -22.95 8.67 6.19
C GLU A 71 -23.45 7.64 7.24
N GLY A 72 -22.71 7.50 8.33
CA GLY A 72 -23.01 6.52 9.40
C GLY A 72 -22.55 5.08 9.14
N LEU A 73 -21.90 4.78 8.01
CA LEU A 73 -21.33 3.46 7.74
C LEU A 73 -19.84 3.42 8.12
N SER A 74 -19.44 2.34 8.80
CA SER A 74 -18.04 2.00 9.02
C SER A 74 -17.71 0.59 8.56
N CYS A 75 -16.46 0.38 8.16
CA CYS A 75 -15.93 -0.91 7.73
C CYS A 75 -14.73 -1.24 8.62
N THR A 76 -14.76 -2.39 9.28
CA THR A 76 -13.63 -2.87 10.06
C THR A 76 -12.90 -3.94 9.27
N LEU A 77 -11.58 -3.77 9.07
CA LEU A 77 -10.78 -4.65 8.23
C LEU A 77 -9.44 -5.01 8.90
N ASP A 78 -9.03 -6.26 8.71
CA ASP A 78 -7.65 -6.70 8.88
C ASP A 78 -6.93 -6.51 7.54
N TYR A 79 -5.87 -5.72 7.50
CA TYR A 79 -5.13 -5.47 6.27
C TYR A 79 -3.63 -5.30 6.52
N GLY A 80 -2.85 -5.31 5.45
CA GLY A 80 -1.42 -5.10 5.54
C GLY A 80 -0.80 -4.65 4.22
N PHE A 81 0.41 -4.14 4.32
CA PHE A 81 1.27 -3.82 3.20
C PHE A 81 2.54 -4.66 3.28
N THR A 82 3.00 -5.13 2.13
CA THR A 82 4.28 -5.82 2.02
C THR A 82 5.03 -5.24 0.85
N LEU A 83 6.20 -4.68 1.11
CA LEU A 83 7.17 -4.39 0.05
C LEU A 83 7.88 -5.70 -0.30
N ILE A 84 7.82 -6.09 -1.56
CA ILE A 84 8.45 -7.32 -2.03
C ILE A 84 9.88 -7.00 -2.42
N ASN A 85 10.84 -7.58 -1.68
CA ASN A 85 12.23 -7.64 -2.09
C ASN A 85 12.37 -8.78 -3.11
N GLN A 86 12.90 -8.47 -4.29
CA GLN A 86 13.04 -9.44 -5.39
C GLN A 86 14.18 -10.44 -5.15
N ASP A 87 15.18 -10.07 -4.35
CA ASP A 87 16.37 -10.87 -4.08
C ASP A 87 16.16 -11.84 -2.92
N SER A 88 15.38 -11.42 -1.91
CA SER A 88 15.10 -12.26 -0.75
C SER A 88 13.76 -11.97 -0.08
N TYR A 89 12.86 -12.95 -0.11
CA TYR A 89 11.54 -12.89 0.54
C TYR A 89 11.60 -12.71 2.07
N THR A 90 12.73 -13.07 2.70
CA THR A 90 12.93 -12.91 4.15
C THR A 90 13.19 -11.45 4.53
N GLN A 91 13.57 -10.61 3.56
CA GLN A 91 13.84 -9.17 3.73
C GLN A 91 12.68 -8.29 3.27
N ASN A 92 11.49 -8.87 3.07
CA ASN A 92 10.30 -8.08 2.77
C ASN A 92 9.93 -7.21 3.98
N GLU A 93 9.77 -5.91 3.74
CA GLU A 93 9.22 -4.97 4.72
C GLU A 93 7.71 -5.19 4.84
N ARG A 94 7.18 -5.28 6.06
CA ARG A 94 5.79 -5.68 6.32
C ARG A 94 5.12 -4.79 7.35
N PHE A 95 3.90 -4.37 7.03
CA PHE A 95 2.99 -3.68 7.92
C PHE A 95 1.69 -4.47 7.99
N VAL A 96 1.16 -4.67 9.19
CA VAL A 96 -0.13 -5.31 9.41
C VAL A 96 -0.90 -4.49 10.43
N ASP A 97 -2.18 -4.27 10.16
CA ASP A 97 -3.10 -3.60 11.07
C ASP A 97 -4.39 -4.41 11.14
N LYS A 98 -4.85 -4.65 12.36
CA LYS A 98 -5.99 -5.53 12.62
C LYS A 98 -7.13 -4.75 13.22
N GLN A 99 -8.34 -5.15 12.87
CA GLN A 99 -9.59 -4.56 13.33
C GLN A 99 -9.60 -3.03 13.13
N ARG A 100 -9.02 -2.56 12.03
CA ARG A 100 -8.96 -1.14 11.74
C ARG A 100 -10.32 -0.69 11.21
N GLU A 101 -10.94 0.24 11.92
CA GLU A 101 -12.18 0.87 11.49
C GLU A 101 -11.91 2.01 10.50
N PHE A 102 -12.53 1.91 9.33
CA PHE A 102 -12.64 2.94 8.30
C PHE A 102 -14.03 3.55 8.38
N SER A 103 -14.13 4.88 8.40
CA SER A 103 -15.40 5.61 8.44
C SER A 103 -15.31 6.87 7.59
N ASP A 104 -16.42 7.57 7.39
CA ASP A 104 -16.43 8.85 6.67
C ASP A 104 -15.50 9.90 7.32
N SER A 105 -15.43 9.92 8.66
CA SER A 105 -14.53 10.82 9.40
C SER A 105 -13.05 10.42 9.30
N LYS A 106 -12.78 9.13 9.09
CA LYS A 106 -11.43 8.55 9.04
C LYS A 106 -11.41 7.48 7.95
N PRO A 107 -11.38 7.88 6.67
CA PRO A 107 -11.48 6.93 5.57
C PRO A 107 -10.12 6.33 5.21
N ARG A 108 -9.01 6.83 5.76
CA ARG A 108 -7.65 6.47 5.35
C ARG A 108 -6.76 6.07 6.51
N HIS A 109 -6.12 4.90 6.40
CA HIS A 109 -5.22 4.34 7.40
C HIS A 109 -4.00 3.70 6.74
N GLY A 110 -2.85 3.69 7.41
CA GLY A 110 -1.63 3.15 6.81
C GLY A 110 -0.41 3.22 7.71
N ALA A 111 0.70 2.74 7.16
CA ALA A 111 1.99 2.81 7.81
C ALA A 111 2.54 4.24 7.70
N ARG A 112 2.77 4.88 8.85
CA ARG A 112 3.25 6.26 8.93
C ARG A 112 4.70 6.45 8.48
N THR A 113 5.53 5.43 8.67
CA THR A 113 6.95 5.35 8.36
C THR A 113 7.22 3.90 8.00
N PHE A 114 7.17 3.56 6.72
CA PHE A 114 7.22 2.16 6.29
C PHE A 114 8.63 1.75 5.85
N ILE A 115 9.25 2.50 4.94
CA ILE A 115 10.62 2.26 4.51
C ILE A 115 11.32 3.58 4.19
N HIS A 116 12.61 3.68 4.55
CA HIS A 116 13.43 4.83 4.20
C HIS A 116 13.77 4.82 2.72
N LEU A 117 13.81 5.99 2.08
CA LEU A 117 14.14 6.11 0.66
C LEU A 117 15.57 5.69 0.34
N ASP A 118 16.50 5.89 1.28
CA ASP A 118 17.89 5.46 1.10
C ASP A 118 18.02 3.94 1.07
N ASP A 119 17.22 3.22 1.88
CA ASP A 119 17.19 1.76 1.87
C ASP A 119 16.68 1.23 0.52
N LEU A 120 15.68 1.90 -0.06
CA LEU A 120 15.18 1.59 -1.40
C LEU A 120 16.20 1.90 -2.49
N ASN A 121 16.94 3.01 -2.37
CA ASN A 121 17.99 3.37 -3.34
C ASN A 121 19.15 2.38 -3.29
N ALA A 122 19.55 1.93 -2.09
CA ALA A 122 20.58 0.90 -1.96
C ALA A 122 20.17 -0.41 -2.66
N LEU A 123 18.90 -0.80 -2.53
CA LEU A 123 18.35 -1.96 -3.24
C LEU A 123 18.30 -1.75 -4.77
N ALA A 124 17.92 -0.55 -5.23
CA ALA A 124 17.86 -0.23 -6.66
C ALA A 124 19.26 -0.17 -7.33
N MET A 125 20.29 0.25 -6.61
CA MET A 125 21.65 0.39 -7.12
C MET A 125 22.40 -0.95 -7.27
N CYS A 126 21.91 -2.04 -6.66
CA CYS A 126 22.48 -3.37 -6.85
C CYS A 126 22.13 -4.00 -8.21
N HIS A 127 21.13 -3.49 -8.92
CA HIS A 127 20.76 -3.95 -10.25
C HIS A 127 20.51 -2.77 -11.20
N PRO A 128 21.54 -2.25 -11.89
CA PRO A 128 21.32 -1.37 -13.03
C PRO A 128 20.59 -2.19 -14.11
N LEU A 129 19.40 -1.71 -14.50
CA LEU A 129 18.68 -2.17 -15.70
C LEU A 129 19.54 -1.97 -16.95
#